data_AF-A0A661KH06-F1
#
_entry.id   AF-A0A661KH06-F1
#
_cell.length_a   1.000
_cell.length_b   1.000
_cell.length_c   1.000
_cell.angle_alpha   90.00
_cell.angle_beta   90.00
_cell.angle_gamma   90.00
#
_symmetry.space_group_name_H-M   'P 1'
#
loop_
_entity.id
_entity.type
_entity.pdbx_description
1 polymer ?
#
loop_
_entity_poly.entity_id
_entity_poly.type
_entity_poly.pdbx_seq_one_letter_code
_entity_poly.pdbx_strand_id
1 'polypeptide(L)'
;MATIISGAAGTFDVLAQRLVVDMAPKIYLLEPDSAPLTVLLNKLTKEKAENPKYEWMEDELMPNWTNITNNAGTGTTINLGASAGATGHAKYVTKYSLIKVPSTGEVMLVTAVNESTGAITVTRGYGTDVSSVDGSSTPVPVVIIGTAFAEGAAGSELTHHTTKQTGNYNYIQIFREPVKVTRTAALTNMYGGKLRVTEQAKKGIEILRNIENAFLYGVRYLDTSGERRTTGGALYFISTNSTNIGGVLTYTALENFLRSVFRYGRQRKFLIASPLVMSALSIIAEARGSVRLVPKATSYGVSIRQWSSPHGDVMLLKDVNLTGSTYGGYGICLELEECAFRYMQDVVLETNVQNPADLFYLDVYTAMVGFELHNEQKHGVMYGISGGSGS
;
A
#
# COMPACT_ATOMS: atom_id res chain seq x y z
N MET A 1 6.82 1.99 74.17
CA MET A 1 5.57 2.51 74.76
C MET A 1 4.46 2.27 73.76
N ALA A 2 3.32 1.72 74.18
CA ALA A 2 2.16 1.55 73.30
C ALA A 2 1.48 2.91 73.09
N THR A 3 1.24 3.29 71.84
CA THR A 3 0.49 4.51 71.50
C THR A 3 -0.99 4.22 71.70
N ILE A 4 -1.62 4.89 72.66
CA ILE A 4 -3.04 4.71 72.99
C ILE A 4 -3.84 5.78 72.24
N ILE A 5 -4.80 5.35 71.42
CA ILE A 5 -5.74 6.25 70.72
C ILE A 5 -6.99 6.38 71.60
N SER A 6 -7.38 7.62 71.94
CA SER A 6 -8.61 7.92 72.69
C SER A 6 -9.65 8.58 71.79
N GLY A 7 -10.80 7.92 71.56
CA GLY A 7 -11.83 8.36 70.60
C GLY A 7 -12.31 7.19 69.72
N ALA A 8 -13.15 7.47 68.72
CA ALA A 8 -13.56 6.48 67.72
C ALA A 8 -12.41 6.24 66.73
N ALA A 9 -11.91 5.00 66.64
CA ALA A 9 -10.85 4.64 65.70
C ALA A 9 -11.36 4.74 64.24
N GLY A 10 -10.80 5.68 63.48
CA GLY A 10 -11.13 5.92 62.07
C GLY A 10 -10.15 5.26 61.12
N THR A 11 -10.41 5.34 59.82
CA THR A 11 -9.51 4.85 58.76
C THR A 11 -8.13 5.52 58.73
N PHE A 12 -7.97 6.66 59.41
CA PHE A 12 -6.69 7.36 59.56
C PHE A 12 -5.82 6.86 60.73
N ASP A 13 -6.40 6.09 61.67
CA ASP A 13 -5.70 5.53 62.84
C ASP A 13 -5.17 4.11 62.59
N VAL A 14 -5.57 3.52 61.45
CA VAL A 14 -5.13 2.20 61.00
C VAL A 14 -3.80 2.35 60.27
N LEU A 15 -2.78 1.61 60.71
CA LEU A 15 -1.46 1.59 60.07
C LEU A 15 -1.64 1.39 58.55
N ALA A 16 -1.02 2.23 57.70
CA ALA A 16 -1.28 2.23 56.25
C ALA A 16 -1.08 0.86 55.58
N GLN A 17 -0.24 -0.01 56.15
CA GLN A 17 -0.01 -1.39 55.69
C GLN A 17 -1.17 -2.36 56.01
N ARG A 18 -2.11 -1.98 56.89
CA ARG A 18 -3.33 -2.74 57.24
C ARG A 18 -4.55 -2.32 56.41
N LEU A 19 -4.48 -1.22 55.65
CA LEU A 19 -5.55 -0.82 54.74
C LEU A 19 -5.43 -1.64 53.45
N VAL A 20 -6.52 -2.33 53.07
CA VAL A 20 -6.59 -3.02 51.77
C VAL A 20 -6.61 -1.95 50.68
N VAL A 21 -5.56 -1.94 49.85
CA VAL A 21 -5.45 -1.00 48.73
C VAL A 21 -6.56 -1.31 47.73
N ASP A 22 -7.47 -0.36 47.53
CA ASP A 22 -8.52 -0.45 46.51
C ASP A 22 -7.91 -0.21 45.13
N MET A 23 -7.93 -1.24 44.28
CA MET A 23 -7.28 -1.21 42.96
C MET A 23 -8.21 -1.83 41.92
N ALA A 24 -8.34 -1.15 40.78
CA ALA A 24 -9.20 -1.61 39.68
C ALA A 24 -8.77 -3.02 39.20
N PRO A 25 -9.71 -3.94 38.97
CA PRO A 25 -9.41 -5.34 38.66
C PRO A 25 -8.84 -5.57 37.26
N LYS A 26 -8.89 -4.56 36.38
CA LYS A 26 -8.48 -4.66 34.97
C LYS A 26 -7.35 -3.68 34.66
N ILE A 27 -6.36 -4.16 33.93
CA ILE A 27 -5.32 -3.32 33.34
C ILE A 27 -5.84 -2.79 32.00
N TYR A 28 -5.91 -1.47 31.88
CA TYR A 28 -6.36 -0.80 30.66
C TYR A 28 -5.17 -0.57 29.73
N LEU A 29 -5.25 -1.08 28.51
CA LEU A 29 -4.23 -0.88 27.47
C LEU A 29 -4.55 0.39 26.68
N LEU A 30 -3.52 1.17 26.37
CA LEU A 30 -3.67 2.47 25.71
C LEU A 30 -4.06 2.34 24.23
N GLU A 31 -3.57 1.30 23.53
CA GLU A 31 -3.70 1.15 22.08
C GLU A 31 -4.03 -0.31 21.67
N PRO A 32 -5.28 -0.77 21.85
CA PRO A 32 -5.65 -2.14 21.47
C PRO A 32 -5.68 -2.37 19.94
N ASP A 33 -5.89 -1.34 19.12
CA ASP A 33 -6.08 -1.44 17.66
C ASP A 33 -4.85 -1.02 16.84
N SER A 34 -3.63 -1.22 17.37
CA SER A 34 -2.39 -0.64 16.82
C SER A 34 -1.89 -1.25 15.49
N ALA A 35 -2.55 -2.27 14.91
CA ALA A 35 -2.08 -2.97 13.70
C ALA A 35 -3.23 -3.33 12.73
N PRO A 36 -3.93 -2.34 12.16
CA PRO A 36 -5.15 -2.57 11.40
C PRO A 36 -4.91 -3.23 10.03
N LEU A 37 -3.83 -2.93 9.30
CA LEU A 37 -3.51 -3.55 8.01
C LEU A 37 -3.16 -5.03 8.18
N THR A 38 -2.35 -5.35 9.17
CA THR A 38 -1.90 -6.71 9.51
C THR A 38 -3.09 -7.60 9.85
N VAL A 39 -4.05 -7.08 10.64
CA VAL A 39 -5.29 -7.81 10.96
C VAL A 39 -6.13 -8.06 9.71
N LEU A 40 -6.25 -7.08 8.81
CA LEU A 40 -7.02 -7.23 7.57
C LEU A 40 -6.37 -8.23 6.59
N LEU A 41 -5.06 -8.12 6.35
CA LEU A 41 -4.33 -9.02 5.44
C LEU A 41 -4.35 -10.46 5.96
N ASN A 42 -4.17 -10.66 7.27
CA ASN A 42 -4.26 -11.99 7.90
C ASN A 42 -5.63 -12.66 7.70
N LYS A 43 -6.69 -11.88 7.44
CA LYS A 43 -8.06 -12.39 7.23
C LYS A 43 -8.48 -12.47 5.76
N LEU A 44 -7.88 -11.66 4.88
CA LEU A 44 -8.29 -11.56 3.47
C LEU A 44 -7.45 -12.45 2.55
N THR A 45 -6.12 -12.37 2.63
CA THR A 45 -5.20 -12.91 1.63
C THR A 45 -3.94 -13.40 2.32
N LYS A 46 -4.05 -14.56 2.97
CA LYS A 46 -2.95 -15.17 3.71
C LYS A 46 -2.40 -16.36 2.95
N GLU A 47 -1.10 -16.38 2.69
CA GLU A 47 -0.46 -17.43 1.90
C GLU A 47 0.84 -17.92 2.50
N LYS A 48 1.07 -19.23 2.43
CA LYS A 48 2.28 -19.84 2.97
C LYS A 48 3.44 -19.67 1.98
N ALA A 49 4.56 -19.15 2.48
CA ALA A 49 5.82 -19.10 1.75
C ALA A 49 6.63 -20.38 2.03
N GLU A 50 7.07 -21.05 0.96
CA GLU A 50 7.92 -22.25 1.06
C GLU A 50 9.39 -21.88 1.27
N ASN A 51 9.81 -20.72 0.74
CA ASN A 51 11.18 -20.25 0.77
C ASN A 51 11.29 -18.88 1.44
N PRO A 52 12.43 -18.56 2.11
CA PRO A 52 12.66 -17.24 2.69
C PRO A 52 12.69 -16.10 1.67
N LYS A 53 12.98 -16.41 0.40
CA LYS A 53 12.77 -15.54 -0.76
C LYS A 53 11.58 -16.09 -1.53
N TYR A 54 10.59 -15.27 -1.79
CA TYR A 54 9.47 -15.60 -2.66
C TYR A 54 9.39 -14.58 -3.78
N GLU A 55 8.93 -15.05 -4.93
CA GLU A 55 8.90 -14.30 -6.17
C GLU A 55 7.53 -14.48 -6.80
N TRP A 56 7.07 -13.44 -7.48
CA TRP A 56 5.84 -13.45 -8.26
C TRP A 56 6.12 -12.83 -9.63
N MET A 57 5.25 -13.13 -10.60
CA MET A 57 5.34 -12.62 -11.95
C MET A 57 4.17 -11.69 -12.22
N GLU A 58 4.48 -10.58 -12.86
CA GLU A 58 3.52 -9.58 -13.28
C GLU A 58 3.59 -9.45 -14.81
N ASP A 59 2.46 -9.16 -15.42
CA ASP A 59 2.36 -8.88 -16.85
C ASP A 59 1.33 -7.78 -17.07
N GLU A 60 1.52 -7.04 -18.14
CA GLU A 60 0.66 -5.93 -18.53
C GLU A 60 0.15 -6.15 -19.96
N LEU A 61 -0.98 -5.54 -20.28
CA LEU A 61 -1.45 -5.53 -21.66
C LEU A 61 -0.58 -4.59 -22.51
N MET A 62 -0.51 -4.86 -23.80
CA MET A 62 0.19 -3.97 -24.73
C MET A 62 -0.38 -2.53 -24.66
N PRO A 63 0.47 -1.49 -24.62
CA PRO A 63 0.02 -0.11 -24.49
C PRO A 63 -0.86 0.33 -25.68
N ASN A 64 -1.94 1.03 -25.38
CA ASN A 64 -2.83 1.64 -26.37
C ASN A 64 -2.54 3.14 -26.62
N TRP A 65 -1.56 3.71 -25.91
CA TRP A 65 -1.07 5.06 -26.09
C TRP A 65 0.43 5.05 -26.33
N THR A 66 0.88 6.00 -27.15
CA THR A 66 2.29 6.28 -27.38
C THR A 66 2.46 7.77 -27.66
N ASN A 67 3.70 8.24 -27.85
CA ASN A 67 3.95 9.62 -28.27
C ASN A 67 4.73 9.65 -29.58
N ILE A 68 4.40 10.62 -30.42
CA ILE A 68 5.26 11.07 -31.50
C ILE A 68 6.36 11.92 -30.88
N THR A 69 7.61 11.57 -31.14
CA THR A 69 8.79 12.27 -30.60
C THR A 69 9.59 12.98 -31.67
N ASN A 70 9.30 12.70 -32.94
CA ASN A 70 9.82 13.46 -34.06
C ASN A 70 8.92 13.24 -35.27
N ASN A 71 8.52 14.33 -35.92
CA ASN A 71 7.97 14.30 -37.26
C ASN A 71 8.23 15.65 -37.93
N ALA A 72 8.99 15.66 -39.02
CA ALA A 72 9.28 16.88 -39.77
C ALA A 72 8.02 17.38 -40.49
N GLY A 73 7.22 18.24 -39.84
CA GLY A 73 6.03 18.87 -40.41
C GLY A 73 4.96 17.86 -40.82
N THR A 74 4.74 17.71 -42.14
CA THR A 74 3.80 16.75 -42.73
C THR A 74 4.50 15.48 -43.26
N GLY A 75 5.67 15.15 -42.70
CA GLY A 75 6.42 13.95 -43.05
C GLY A 75 5.61 12.66 -42.89
N THR A 76 5.97 11.65 -43.69
CA THR A 76 5.39 10.30 -43.62
C THR A 76 6.21 9.37 -42.74
N THR A 77 7.40 9.78 -42.31
CA THR A 77 8.25 9.01 -41.39
C THR A 77 8.21 9.68 -40.02
N ILE A 78 7.73 8.95 -39.03
CA ILE A 78 7.43 9.46 -37.69
C ILE A 78 8.16 8.59 -36.67
N ASN A 79 8.82 9.19 -35.68
CA ASN A 79 9.41 8.45 -34.57
C ASN A 79 8.43 8.35 -33.39
N LEU A 80 8.33 7.16 -32.81
CA LEU A 80 7.55 6.89 -31.61
C LEU A 80 8.47 6.65 -30.41
N GLY A 81 8.18 7.27 -29.27
CA GLY A 81 8.98 7.06 -28.06
C GLY A 81 8.43 7.76 -26.81
N ALA A 82 9.04 7.50 -25.66
CA ALA A 82 8.77 8.24 -24.43
C ALA A 82 9.35 9.66 -24.48
N SER A 83 10.47 9.83 -25.19
CA SER A 83 11.19 11.09 -25.38
C SER A 83 11.95 11.08 -26.73
N ALA A 84 12.45 12.25 -27.16
CA ALA A 84 13.26 12.35 -28.38
C ALA A 84 14.45 11.37 -28.35
N GLY A 85 14.58 10.56 -29.40
CA GLY A 85 15.62 9.53 -29.52
C GLY A 85 15.29 8.16 -28.90
N ALA A 86 14.17 8.02 -28.16
CA ALA A 86 13.71 6.72 -27.71
C ALA A 86 13.06 5.93 -28.86
N THR A 87 13.40 4.64 -29.00
CA THR A 87 12.94 3.79 -30.12
C THR A 87 11.98 2.67 -29.73
N GLY A 88 11.81 2.41 -28.43
CA GLY A 88 11.09 1.23 -27.93
C GLY A 88 9.60 1.19 -28.25
N HIS A 89 8.96 2.33 -28.51
CA HIS A 89 7.51 2.41 -28.69
C HIS A 89 7.04 2.03 -30.09
N ALA A 90 7.94 1.89 -31.08
CA ALA A 90 7.57 1.40 -32.40
C ALA A 90 6.97 -0.01 -32.35
N LYS A 91 7.32 -0.80 -31.33
CA LYS A 91 6.77 -2.14 -31.07
C LYS A 91 5.32 -2.14 -30.60
N TYR A 92 4.76 -0.98 -30.21
CA TYR A 92 3.36 -0.90 -29.79
C TYR A 92 2.40 -0.93 -30.98
N VAL A 93 2.91 -0.72 -32.20
CA VAL A 93 2.12 -0.73 -33.44
C VAL A 93 2.65 -1.79 -34.39
N THR A 94 1.76 -2.30 -35.24
CA THR A 94 2.12 -3.20 -36.33
C THR A 94 1.84 -2.53 -37.67
N LYS A 95 2.25 -3.17 -38.77
CA LYS A 95 1.77 -2.79 -40.09
C LYS A 95 0.24 -2.77 -40.10
N TYR A 96 -0.33 -1.78 -40.77
CA TYR A 96 -1.77 -1.50 -40.87
C TYR A 96 -2.45 -1.08 -39.56
N SER A 97 -1.71 -0.77 -38.50
CA SER A 97 -2.29 -0.07 -37.37
C SER A 97 -2.74 1.34 -37.76
N LEU A 98 -3.92 1.74 -37.30
CA LEU A 98 -4.41 3.11 -37.33
C LEU A 98 -3.99 3.81 -36.04
N ILE A 99 -3.39 4.99 -36.20
CA ILE A 99 -3.01 5.86 -35.10
C ILE A 99 -3.73 7.19 -35.22
N LYS A 100 -4.19 7.74 -34.10
CA LYS A 100 -4.90 9.03 -34.06
C LYS A 100 -4.18 10.01 -33.16
N VAL A 101 -4.00 11.22 -33.67
CA VAL A 101 -3.47 12.35 -32.90
C VAL A 101 -4.66 13.10 -32.30
N PRO A 102 -4.91 13.04 -30.98
CA PRO A 102 -6.12 13.62 -30.39
C PRO A 102 -6.19 15.15 -30.49
N SER A 103 -5.03 15.82 -30.50
CA SER A 103 -4.95 17.29 -30.56
C SER A 103 -5.39 17.86 -31.91
N THR A 104 -5.11 17.16 -33.02
CA THR A 104 -5.47 17.59 -34.37
C THR A 104 -6.66 16.84 -34.95
N GLY A 105 -7.00 15.67 -34.37
CA GLY A 105 -8.01 14.78 -34.90
C GLY A 105 -7.54 13.91 -36.08
N GLU A 106 -6.31 14.09 -36.54
CA GLU A 106 -5.77 13.36 -37.69
C GLU A 106 -5.62 11.86 -37.38
N VAL A 107 -6.05 11.03 -38.34
CA VAL A 107 -5.83 9.58 -38.35
C VAL A 107 -4.80 9.23 -39.42
N MET A 108 -3.85 8.37 -39.06
CA MET A 108 -2.78 7.92 -39.96
C MET A 108 -2.75 6.39 -40.00
N LEU A 109 -2.54 5.82 -41.19
CA LEU A 109 -2.38 4.39 -41.39
C LEU A 109 -0.90 4.02 -41.44
N VAL A 110 -0.44 3.11 -40.58
CA VAL A 110 0.93 2.61 -40.58
C VAL A 110 1.17 1.66 -41.75
N THR A 111 2.11 1.99 -42.63
CA THR A 111 2.47 1.18 -43.81
C THR A 111 3.75 0.37 -43.61
N ALA A 112 4.64 0.83 -42.73
CA ALA A 112 5.84 0.10 -42.33
C ALA A 112 6.27 0.49 -40.91
N VAL A 113 6.92 -0.44 -40.21
CA VAL A 113 7.49 -0.23 -38.88
C VAL A 113 8.97 -0.62 -38.93
N ASN A 114 9.84 0.27 -38.46
CA ASN A 114 11.26 -0.01 -38.28
C ASN A 114 11.60 0.04 -36.78
N GLU A 115 11.62 -1.12 -36.14
CA GLU A 115 11.89 -1.24 -34.71
C GLU A 115 13.31 -0.84 -34.30
N SER A 116 14.27 -0.94 -35.22
CA SER A 116 15.67 -0.61 -34.90
C SER A 116 15.90 0.90 -34.78
N THR A 117 15.20 1.69 -35.60
CA THR A 117 15.26 3.16 -35.58
C THR A 117 14.12 3.81 -34.79
N GLY A 118 13.12 3.03 -34.36
CA GLY A 118 11.92 3.54 -33.70
C GLY A 118 10.99 4.34 -34.61
N ALA A 119 11.17 4.22 -35.93
CA ALA A 119 10.42 4.97 -36.93
C ALA A 119 9.29 4.14 -37.52
N ILE A 120 8.14 4.78 -37.74
CA ILE A 120 7.03 4.24 -38.51
C ILE A 120 6.88 5.04 -39.80
N THR A 121 6.49 4.36 -40.87
CA THR A 121 6.04 5.02 -42.10
C THR A 121 4.53 5.00 -42.13
N VAL A 122 3.90 6.13 -42.45
CA VAL A 122 2.46 6.28 -42.42
C VAL A 122 1.91 6.90 -43.71
N THR A 123 0.68 6.53 -44.04
CA THR A 123 -0.20 7.31 -44.90
C THR A 123 -0.95 8.32 -44.03
N ARG A 124 -0.72 9.60 -44.29
CA ARG A 124 -1.31 10.75 -43.57
C ARG A 124 -2.78 10.97 -43.99
N GLY A 125 -3.57 11.61 -43.12
CA GLY A 125 -4.96 11.99 -43.44
C GLY A 125 -5.85 10.81 -43.86
N TYR A 126 -5.72 9.66 -43.19
CA TYR A 126 -6.48 8.47 -43.55
C TYR A 126 -7.94 8.62 -43.09
N GLY A 127 -8.79 9.11 -44.00
CA GLY A 127 -10.18 9.46 -43.71
C GLY A 127 -10.35 10.79 -42.95
N THR A 128 -9.29 11.61 -42.86
CA THR A 128 -9.26 12.92 -42.20
C THR A 128 -8.35 13.89 -42.95
N ASP A 129 -8.33 15.16 -42.56
CA ASP A 129 -7.37 16.12 -43.10
C ASP A 129 -5.97 15.93 -42.49
N VAL A 130 -4.94 16.23 -43.28
CA VAL A 130 -3.54 16.22 -42.84
C VAL A 130 -3.27 17.47 -42.00
N SER A 131 -2.67 17.29 -40.82
CA SER A 131 -2.27 18.40 -39.95
C SER A 131 -0.77 18.42 -39.74
N SER A 132 -0.20 19.59 -39.43
CA SER A 132 1.19 19.63 -38.97
C SER A 132 1.26 19.07 -37.54
N VAL A 133 2.08 18.04 -37.34
CA VAL A 133 2.30 17.43 -36.03
C VAL A 133 3.79 17.25 -35.87
N ASP A 134 4.41 17.95 -34.92
CA ASP A 134 5.83 17.76 -34.60
C ASP A 134 6.00 17.48 -33.11
N GLY A 135 6.63 16.35 -32.81
CA GLY A 135 6.94 15.90 -31.45
C GLY A 135 8.37 16.16 -31.01
N SER A 136 9.18 16.85 -31.83
CA SER A 136 10.62 17.05 -31.60
C SER A 136 10.95 17.83 -30.33
N SER A 137 10.10 18.82 -29.98
CA SER A 137 10.26 19.65 -28.79
C SER A 137 9.51 19.08 -27.59
N THR A 138 8.24 18.73 -27.77
CA THR A 138 7.37 18.12 -26.77
C THR A 138 6.71 16.90 -27.38
N PRO A 139 6.84 15.70 -26.77
CA PRO A 139 6.20 14.51 -27.29
C PRO A 139 4.68 14.71 -27.44
N VAL A 140 4.15 14.39 -28.63
CA VAL A 140 2.71 14.53 -28.91
C VAL A 140 2.02 13.19 -28.66
N PRO A 141 1.04 13.11 -27.73
CA PRO A 141 0.37 11.86 -27.42
C PRO A 141 -0.50 11.39 -28.58
N VAL A 142 -0.51 10.08 -28.80
CA VAL A 142 -1.21 9.40 -29.89
C VAL A 142 -1.91 8.15 -29.36
N VAL A 143 -3.16 7.98 -29.79
CA VAL A 143 -3.96 6.78 -29.53
C VAL A 143 -3.74 5.76 -30.64
N ILE A 144 -3.52 4.51 -30.25
CA ILE A 144 -3.51 3.38 -31.16
C ILE A 144 -4.94 2.83 -31.22
N ILE A 145 -5.57 2.91 -32.39
CA ILE A 145 -6.97 2.47 -32.57
C ILE A 145 -7.04 0.95 -32.73
N GLY A 146 -6.13 0.38 -33.52
CA GLY A 146 -6.14 -1.03 -33.89
C GLY A 146 -5.70 -1.23 -35.34
N THR A 147 -5.77 -2.45 -35.84
CA THR A 147 -5.36 -2.79 -37.21
C THR A 147 -6.52 -2.69 -38.20
N ALA A 148 -6.22 -2.26 -39.43
CA ALA A 148 -7.16 -2.14 -40.54
C ALA A 148 -6.61 -2.88 -41.77
N PHE A 149 -6.81 -4.19 -41.81
CA PHE A 149 -6.38 -5.04 -42.93
C PHE A 149 -7.33 -4.93 -44.12
N ALA A 150 -6.78 -5.07 -45.33
CA ALA A 150 -7.58 -5.18 -46.54
C ALA A 150 -8.31 -6.53 -46.63
N GLU A 151 -9.42 -6.57 -47.36
CA GLU A 151 -10.10 -7.81 -47.67
C GLU A 151 -9.17 -8.76 -48.45
N GLY A 152 -9.04 -10.01 -47.98
CA GLY A 152 -8.13 -10.98 -48.57
C GLY A 152 -6.66 -10.83 -48.18
N ALA A 153 -6.33 -10.06 -47.12
CA ALA A 153 -4.97 -9.93 -46.61
C ALA A 153 -4.32 -11.30 -46.31
N ALA A 154 -3.08 -11.46 -46.77
CA ALA A 154 -2.35 -12.70 -46.59
C ALA A 154 -1.87 -12.87 -45.14
N GLY A 155 -1.84 -14.11 -44.65
CA GLY A 155 -1.34 -14.41 -43.31
C GLY A 155 0.12 -14.00 -43.07
N SER A 156 0.93 -13.87 -44.13
CA SER A 156 2.30 -13.36 -44.07
C SER A 156 2.41 -11.88 -43.69
N GLU A 157 1.30 -11.13 -43.74
CA GLU A 157 1.26 -9.73 -43.31
C GLU A 157 0.99 -9.58 -41.81
N LEU A 158 0.63 -10.66 -41.13
CA LEU A 158 0.40 -10.68 -39.69
C LEU A 158 1.73 -10.57 -38.95
N THR A 159 1.81 -9.61 -38.03
CA THR A 159 2.95 -9.46 -37.12
C THR A 159 2.48 -9.80 -35.71
N HIS A 160 3.16 -10.73 -35.04
CA HIS A 160 2.81 -11.15 -33.68
C HIS A 160 3.68 -10.40 -32.67
N HIS A 161 3.05 -9.60 -31.82
CA HIS A 161 3.68 -9.00 -30.64
C HIS A 161 3.04 -9.57 -29.38
N THR A 162 3.85 -9.81 -28.36
CA THR A 162 3.41 -10.21 -27.02
C THR A 162 4.22 -9.43 -25.99
N THR A 163 3.62 -9.20 -24.83
CA THR A 163 4.33 -8.66 -23.66
C THR A 163 5.16 -9.77 -23.01
N LYS A 164 6.13 -9.35 -22.20
CA LYS A 164 7.02 -10.24 -21.45
C LYS A 164 6.77 -10.02 -19.97
N GLN A 165 6.56 -11.10 -19.23
CA GLN A 165 6.38 -11.02 -17.78
C GLN A 165 7.62 -10.46 -17.08
N THR A 166 7.39 -9.67 -16.04
CA THR A 166 8.41 -9.14 -15.14
C THR A 166 8.34 -9.85 -13.80
N GLY A 167 9.48 -10.33 -13.30
CA GLY A 167 9.56 -10.94 -11.97
C GLY A 167 9.81 -9.90 -10.89
N ASN A 168 9.05 -9.98 -9.81
CA ASN A 168 9.29 -9.23 -8.57
C ASN A 168 9.46 -10.21 -7.40
N TYR A 169 10.01 -9.73 -6.29
CA TYR A 169 10.32 -10.60 -5.15
C TYR A 169 10.35 -9.86 -3.83
N ASN A 170 10.23 -10.60 -2.74
CA ASN A 170 10.48 -10.08 -1.40
C ASN A 170 11.00 -11.19 -0.48
N TYR A 171 11.37 -10.80 0.75
CA TYR A 171 11.86 -11.72 1.76
C TYR A 171 10.89 -11.86 2.93
N ILE A 172 10.97 -13.02 3.56
CA ILE A 172 10.42 -13.28 4.88
C ILE A 172 11.37 -12.70 5.93
N GLN A 173 10.82 -11.88 6.82
CA GLN A 173 11.51 -11.31 7.97
C GLN A 173 11.12 -12.08 9.24
N ILE A 174 12.09 -12.26 10.12
CA ILE A 174 11.89 -12.93 11.41
C ILE A 174 11.62 -11.86 12.48
N PHE A 175 10.49 -11.99 13.17
CA PHE A 175 10.12 -11.17 14.31
C PHE A 175 10.14 -12.04 15.57
N ARG A 176 10.81 -11.56 16.61
CA ARG A 176 10.84 -12.22 17.93
C ARG A 176 10.65 -11.21 19.03
N GLU A 177 9.68 -11.46 19.90
CA GLU A 177 9.39 -10.63 21.07
C GLU A 177 9.38 -11.50 22.34
N PRO A 178 10.43 -11.41 23.19
CA PRO A 178 10.53 -12.20 24.40
C PRO A 178 9.74 -11.58 25.57
N VAL A 179 9.10 -12.44 26.35
CA VAL A 179 8.47 -12.15 27.64
C VAL A 179 9.23 -12.93 28.72
N LYS A 180 9.96 -12.23 29.58
CA LYS A 180 10.75 -12.84 30.65
C LYS A 180 10.23 -12.42 32.02
N VAL A 181 9.78 -13.38 32.81
CA VAL A 181 9.23 -13.14 34.17
C VAL A 181 9.87 -14.10 35.16
N THR A 182 10.34 -13.62 36.32
CA THR A 182 10.93 -14.50 37.34
C THR A 182 9.86 -15.44 37.93
N ARG A 183 10.25 -16.65 38.38
CA ARG A 183 9.29 -17.60 38.96
C ARG A 183 8.59 -17.03 40.19
N THR A 184 9.32 -16.31 41.04
CA THR A 184 8.74 -15.62 42.19
C THR A 184 7.69 -14.62 41.75
N ALA A 185 7.99 -13.74 40.79
CA ALA A 185 7.03 -12.74 40.30
C ALA A 185 5.80 -13.37 39.61
N ALA A 186 5.96 -14.52 38.95
CA ALA A 186 4.86 -15.24 38.33
C ALA A 186 3.93 -15.95 39.35
N LEU A 187 4.47 -16.30 40.53
CA LEU A 187 3.73 -16.93 41.63
C LEU A 187 3.16 -15.90 42.62
N THR A 188 3.72 -14.70 42.68
CA THR A 188 3.20 -13.60 43.50
C THR A 188 1.83 -13.18 43.00
N ASN A 189 0.85 -13.17 43.90
CA ASN A 189 -0.47 -12.62 43.61
C ASN A 189 -0.39 -11.09 43.55
N MET A 190 -0.80 -10.53 42.42
CA MET A 190 -0.87 -9.08 42.20
C MET A 190 -2.31 -8.72 41.80
N TYR A 191 -2.72 -7.50 42.14
CA TYR A 191 -3.96 -6.94 41.60
C TYR A 191 -3.83 -6.74 40.08
N GLY A 192 -4.91 -6.97 39.34
CA GLY A 192 -4.90 -6.87 37.87
C GLY A 192 -4.49 -8.14 37.11
N GLY A 193 -4.36 -9.28 37.81
CA GLY A 193 -4.04 -10.57 37.22
C GLY A 193 -2.58 -11.00 37.37
N LYS A 194 -2.21 -12.16 36.82
CA LYS A 194 -0.84 -12.66 36.87
C LYS A 194 0.06 -11.89 35.91
N LEU A 195 1.21 -11.41 36.41
CA LEU A 195 2.18 -10.61 35.65
C LEU A 195 2.56 -11.26 34.31
N ARG A 196 2.80 -12.57 34.30
CA ARG A 196 3.15 -13.33 33.08
C ARG A 196 2.08 -13.20 31.98
N VAL A 197 0.80 -13.29 32.33
CA VAL A 197 -0.30 -13.21 31.35
C VAL A 197 -0.45 -11.78 30.82
N THR A 198 -0.31 -10.79 31.70
CA THR A 198 -0.35 -9.37 31.31
C THR A 198 0.78 -9.01 30.34
N GLU A 199 2.00 -9.43 30.64
CA GLU A 199 3.17 -9.16 29.77
C GLU A 199 3.06 -9.93 28.44
N GLN A 200 2.54 -11.16 28.44
CA GLN A 200 2.20 -11.87 27.21
C GLN A 200 1.18 -11.11 26.35
N ALA A 201 0.14 -10.55 26.94
CA ALA A 201 -0.88 -9.79 26.20
C ALA A 201 -0.28 -8.53 25.56
N LYS A 202 0.55 -7.78 26.30
CA LYS A 202 1.24 -6.58 25.78
C LYS A 202 2.16 -6.93 24.62
N LYS A 203 3.01 -7.94 24.79
CA LYS A 203 3.97 -8.36 23.76
C LYS A 203 3.30 -8.93 22.51
N GLY A 204 2.13 -9.55 22.66
CA GLY A 204 1.30 -9.96 21.53
C GLY A 204 0.82 -8.78 20.68
N ILE A 205 0.52 -7.63 21.28
CA ILE A 205 0.15 -6.42 20.54
C ILE A 205 1.38 -5.78 19.91
N GLU A 206 2.51 -5.72 20.63
CA GLU A 206 3.76 -5.16 20.12
C GLU A 206 4.28 -5.90 18.89
N ILE A 207 4.24 -7.25 18.86
CA ILE A 207 4.68 -7.99 17.67
C ILE A 207 3.80 -7.70 16.45
N LEU A 208 2.48 -7.58 16.64
CA LEU A 208 1.56 -7.21 15.55
C LEU A 208 1.84 -5.79 15.05
N ARG A 209 2.11 -4.85 15.95
CA ARG A 209 2.53 -3.48 15.60
C ARG A 209 3.86 -3.47 14.85
N ASN A 210 4.81 -4.32 15.21
CA ASN A 210 6.09 -4.43 14.51
C ASN A 210 5.93 -4.98 13.09
N ILE A 211 5.02 -5.95 12.90
CA ILE A 211 4.65 -6.46 11.58
C ILE A 211 3.96 -5.38 10.75
N GLU A 212 3.03 -4.63 11.34
CA GLU A 212 2.38 -3.48 10.69
C GLU A 212 3.40 -2.48 10.17
N ASN A 213 4.33 -2.06 11.03
CA ASN A 213 5.37 -1.11 10.67
C ASN A 213 6.29 -1.66 9.57
N ALA A 214 6.59 -2.96 9.59
CA ALA A 214 7.36 -3.58 8.51
C ALA A 214 6.57 -3.60 7.19
N PHE A 215 5.25 -3.79 7.24
CA PHE A 215 4.41 -3.81 6.04
C PHE A 215 4.13 -2.41 5.50
N LEU A 216 4.19 -1.37 6.31
CA LEU A 216 4.06 0.01 5.86
C LEU A 216 5.41 0.59 5.40
N TYR A 217 6.42 0.52 6.26
CA TYR A 217 7.69 1.24 6.13
C TYR A 217 8.89 0.35 5.80
N GLY A 218 8.72 -0.98 5.80
CA GLY A 218 9.82 -1.92 5.63
C GLY A 218 10.55 -1.74 4.30
N VAL A 219 11.84 -2.08 4.29
CA VAL A 219 12.68 -2.03 3.10
C VAL A 219 13.15 -3.45 2.80
N ARG A 220 13.07 -3.84 1.52
CA ARG A 220 13.59 -5.13 1.08
C ARG A 220 15.12 -5.10 1.10
N TYR A 221 15.72 -5.90 1.99
CA TYR A 221 17.18 -5.98 2.09
C TYR A 221 17.64 -7.39 2.53
N LEU A 222 18.76 -7.82 1.97
CA LEU A 222 19.46 -9.05 2.33
C LEU A 222 20.84 -8.65 2.88
N ASP A 223 20.98 -8.76 4.19
CA ASP A 223 22.26 -8.59 4.88
C ASP A 223 22.99 -9.93 4.88
N THR A 224 23.93 -10.11 3.96
CA THR A 224 24.72 -11.34 3.85
C THR A 224 25.72 -11.50 4.99
N SER A 225 26.18 -10.41 5.59
CA SER A 225 27.18 -10.42 6.67
C SER A 225 26.52 -10.71 8.02
N GLY A 226 25.36 -10.12 8.26
CA GLY A 226 24.56 -10.35 9.47
C GLY A 226 23.57 -11.50 9.36
N GLU A 227 23.48 -12.16 8.19
CA GLU A 227 22.52 -13.21 7.85
C GLU A 227 21.05 -12.82 8.11
N ARG A 228 20.72 -11.55 7.83
CA ARG A 228 19.38 -10.97 8.08
C ARG A 228 18.65 -10.68 6.79
N ARG A 229 17.33 -10.82 6.85
CA ARG A 229 16.40 -10.49 5.77
C ARG A 229 15.35 -9.54 6.32
N THR A 230 15.10 -8.46 5.59
CA THR A 230 14.01 -7.54 5.88
C THR A 230 13.02 -7.51 4.73
N THR A 231 11.75 -7.37 5.09
CA THR A 231 10.66 -7.35 4.12
C THR A 231 10.41 -5.93 3.63
N GLY A 232 10.22 -5.75 2.32
CA GLY A 232 9.74 -4.51 1.75
C GLY A 232 8.27 -4.28 2.09
N GLY A 233 7.90 -3.07 2.47
CA GLY A 233 6.53 -2.65 2.75
C GLY A 233 5.87 -1.89 1.60
N ALA A 234 4.66 -1.40 1.83
CA ALA A 234 3.86 -0.65 0.87
C ALA A 234 4.60 0.57 0.31
N LEU A 235 5.26 1.36 1.17
CA LEU A 235 6.01 2.54 0.71
C LEU A 235 7.28 2.20 -0.08
N TYR A 236 7.82 0.99 0.09
CA TYR A 236 8.95 0.52 -0.70
C TYR A 236 8.51 0.12 -2.11
N PHE A 237 7.36 -0.55 -2.24
CA PHE A 237 6.83 -0.97 -3.53
C PHE A 237 6.14 0.17 -4.30
N ILE A 238 5.50 1.11 -3.60
CA ILE A 238 4.83 2.26 -4.21
C ILE A 238 5.79 3.44 -4.29
N SER A 239 6.61 3.45 -5.33
CA SER A 239 7.67 4.44 -5.55
C SER A 239 7.28 5.51 -6.58
N THR A 240 6.55 5.13 -7.62
CA THR A 240 6.19 5.96 -8.78
C THR A 240 4.78 6.49 -8.70
N ASN A 241 3.81 5.73 -8.17
CA ASN A 241 2.43 6.20 -8.00
C ASN A 241 2.25 6.98 -6.68
N SER A 242 3.05 8.03 -6.52
CA SER A 242 3.04 8.89 -5.33
C SER A 242 2.69 10.34 -5.71
N THR A 243 1.80 10.96 -4.93
CA THR A 243 1.33 12.33 -5.15
C THR A 243 1.66 13.20 -3.94
N ASN A 244 2.50 14.21 -4.14
CA ASN A 244 2.76 15.22 -3.13
C ASN A 244 1.62 16.25 -3.14
N ILE A 245 0.87 16.32 -2.04
CA ILE A 245 -0.15 17.36 -1.86
C ILE A 245 0.51 18.68 -1.45
N GLY A 246 1.62 18.63 -0.69
CA GLY A 246 2.42 19.80 -0.32
C GLY A 246 1.63 20.90 0.40
N GLY A 247 0.63 20.54 1.21
CA GLY A 247 -0.26 21.50 1.85
C GLY A 247 -1.61 20.93 2.26
N VAL A 248 -2.63 21.78 2.21
CA VAL A 248 -4.00 21.42 2.61
C VAL A 248 -4.65 20.53 1.55
N LEU A 249 -5.24 19.42 1.97
CA LEU A 249 -5.98 18.52 1.09
C LEU A 249 -7.29 19.20 0.66
N THR A 250 -7.44 19.44 -0.64
CA THR A 250 -8.66 19.96 -1.26
C THR A 250 -9.42 18.83 -1.94
N TYR A 251 -10.72 19.03 -2.20
CA TYR A 251 -11.53 18.05 -2.93
C TYR A 251 -10.96 17.76 -4.33
N THR A 252 -10.51 18.78 -5.05
CA THR A 252 -9.93 18.62 -6.39
C THR A 252 -8.64 17.80 -6.36
N ALA A 253 -7.77 18.01 -5.37
CA ALA A 253 -6.55 17.23 -5.22
C ALA A 253 -6.86 15.77 -4.89
N LEU A 254 -7.84 15.52 -4.01
CA LEU A 254 -8.31 14.18 -3.68
C LEU A 254 -8.90 13.47 -4.91
N GLU A 255 -9.79 14.12 -5.66
CA GLU A 255 -10.39 13.54 -6.88
C GLU A 255 -9.34 13.22 -7.95
N ASN A 256 -8.33 14.08 -8.14
CA ASN A 256 -7.24 13.79 -9.06
C ASN A 256 -6.42 12.57 -8.63
N PHE A 257 -6.14 12.43 -7.33
CA PHE A 257 -5.48 11.26 -6.77
C PHE A 257 -6.34 9.99 -6.91
N LEU A 258 -7.63 10.05 -6.59
CA LEU A 258 -8.53 8.91 -6.76
C LEU A 258 -8.63 8.51 -8.25
N ARG A 259 -8.70 9.48 -9.16
CA ARG A 259 -8.72 9.20 -10.61
C ARG A 259 -7.48 8.46 -11.09
N SER A 260 -6.29 8.79 -10.59
CA SER A 260 -5.06 8.09 -10.98
C SER A 260 -5.03 6.67 -10.43
N VAL A 261 -5.40 6.48 -9.16
CA VAL A 261 -5.34 5.17 -8.49
C VAL A 261 -6.44 4.22 -8.97
N PHE A 262 -7.64 4.72 -9.26
CA PHE A 262 -8.76 3.91 -9.79
C PHE A 262 -8.71 3.68 -11.31
N ARG A 263 -7.71 4.25 -12.01
CA ARG A 263 -7.47 3.92 -13.42
C ARG A 263 -7.22 2.43 -13.62
N TYR A 264 -6.57 1.78 -12.65
CA TYR A 264 -6.19 0.38 -12.69
C TYR A 264 -6.70 -0.39 -11.46
N GLY A 265 -6.94 -1.68 -11.63
CA GLY A 265 -7.47 -2.54 -10.58
C GLY A 265 -8.98 -2.39 -10.39
N ARG A 266 -9.48 -2.78 -9.22
CA ARG A 266 -10.92 -2.85 -8.95
C ARG A 266 -11.47 -1.52 -8.43
N GLN A 267 -12.79 -1.40 -8.49
CA GLN A 267 -13.58 -0.25 -8.04
C GLN A 267 -13.70 -0.15 -6.50
N ARG A 268 -13.03 -1.03 -5.75
CA ARG A 268 -12.99 -0.99 -4.29
C ARG A 268 -11.54 -1.03 -3.80
N LYS A 269 -11.13 -0.01 -3.06
CA LYS A 269 -9.76 0.10 -2.50
C LYS A 269 -9.81 0.53 -1.03
N PHE A 270 -8.73 0.28 -0.30
CA PHE A 270 -8.59 0.64 1.12
C PHE A 270 -7.59 1.77 1.27
N LEU A 271 -7.99 2.88 1.88
CA LEU A 271 -7.10 3.97 2.20
C LEU A 271 -6.71 3.90 3.67
N ILE A 272 -5.46 3.55 3.92
CA ILE A 272 -4.82 3.57 5.23
C ILE A 272 -4.29 4.98 5.44
N ALA A 273 -4.92 5.72 6.35
CA ALA A 273 -4.68 7.13 6.51
C ALA A 273 -4.30 7.46 7.94
N SER A 274 -3.43 8.47 8.07
CA SER A 274 -3.12 9.08 9.35
C SER A 274 -4.37 9.74 9.96
N PRO A 275 -4.38 10.00 11.29
CA PRO A 275 -5.49 10.72 11.93
C PRO A 275 -5.74 12.11 11.33
N LEU A 276 -4.69 12.80 10.86
CA LEU A 276 -4.78 14.11 10.23
C LEU A 276 -5.48 14.02 8.87
N VAL A 277 -5.08 13.05 8.04
CA VAL A 277 -5.72 12.81 6.74
C VAL A 277 -7.18 12.39 6.91
N MET A 278 -7.47 11.54 7.90
CA MET A 278 -8.85 11.16 8.23
C MET A 278 -9.70 12.36 8.64
N SER A 279 -9.13 13.30 9.39
CA SER A 279 -9.81 14.55 9.76
C SER A 279 -10.04 15.45 8.54
N ALA A 280 -9.04 15.56 7.66
CA ALA A 280 -9.14 16.30 6.41
C ALA A 280 -10.25 15.76 5.50
N LEU A 281 -10.35 14.43 5.37
CA LEU A 281 -11.43 13.78 4.63
C LEU A 281 -12.81 14.06 5.26
N SER A 282 -12.92 14.07 6.59
CA SER A 282 -14.19 14.42 7.25
C SER A 282 -14.63 15.85 6.92
N ILE A 283 -13.70 16.81 6.93
CA ILE A 283 -13.97 18.22 6.57
C ILE A 283 -14.48 18.33 5.13
N ILE A 284 -13.85 17.61 4.20
CA ILE A 284 -14.26 17.60 2.80
C ILE A 284 -15.66 16.98 2.64
N ALA A 285 -15.94 15.88 3.34
CA ALA A 285 -17.25 15.22 3.31
C ALA A 285 -18.37 16.13 3.84
N GLU A 286 -18.13 16.81 4.97
CA GLU A 286 -19.09 17.73 5.59
C GLU A 286 -19.40 18.93 4.68
N ALA A 287 -18.39 19.49 4.02
CA ALA A 287 -18.57 20.65 3.15
C ALA A 287 -19.36 20.35 1.87
N ARG A 288 -19.27 19.12 1.33
CA ARG A 288 -19.88 18.75 0.05
C ARG A 288 -21.29 18.16 0.18
N GLY A 289 -21.68 17.63 1.35
CA GLY A 289 -23.03 17.13 1.67
C GLY A 289 -23.51 15.89 0.87
N SER A 290 -22.99 15.66 -0.34
CA SER A 290 -23.28 14.51 -1.21
C SER A 290 -22.44 13.28 -0.89
N VAL A 291 -21.37 13.45 -0.09
CA VAL A 291 -20.44 12.38 0.29
C VAL A 291 -20.80 11.92 1.70
N ARG A 292 -21.44 10.76 1.80
CA ARG A 292 -21.74 10.15 3.09
C ARG A 292 -20.61 9.19 3.47
N LEU A 293 -19.95 9.47 4.60
CA LEU A 293 -19.20 8.46 5.33
C LEU A 293 -20.22 7.45 5.87
N VAL A 294 -20.54 6.42 5.10
CA VAL A 294 -21.43 5.37 5.57
C VAL A 294 -20.64 4.53 6.58
N PRO A 295 -21.07 4.43 7.85
CA PRO A 295 -20.50 3.47 8.76
C PRO A 295 -20.91 2.09 8.27
N LYS A 296 -20.05 1.46 7.46
CA LYS A 296 -20.18 0.04 7.19
C LYS A 296 -19.78 -0.65 8.49
N ALA A 297 -20.72 -1.37 9.08
CA ALA A 297 -20.59 -2.03 10.37
C ALA A 297 -19.19 -2.65 10.56
N THR A 298 -18.68 -2.57 11.79
CA THR A 298 -17.41 -3.17 12.24
C THR A 298 -17.12 -4.48 11.52
N SER A 299 -16.29 -4.42 10.49
CA SER A 299 -15.85 -5.62 9.77
C SER A 299 -14.51 -6.00 10.37
N TYR A 300 -14.43 -7.19 10.95
CA TYR A 300 -13.19 -7.74 11.49
C TYR A 300 -12.60 -6.98 12.69
N GLY A 301 -13.43 -6.32 13.50
CA GLY A 301 -13.00 -5.65 14.74
C GLY A 301 -12.43 -4.25 14.56
N VAL A 302 -12.29 -3.75 13.32
CA VAL A 302 -11.81 -2.39 13.02
C VAL A 302 -12.96 -1.53 12.49
N SER A 303 -13.04 -0.27 12.93
CA SER A 303 -14.03 0.68 12.41
C SER A 303 -13.60 1.18 11.03
N ILE A 304 -14.30 0.76 9.99
CA ILE A 304 -14.05 1.19 8.60
C ILE A 304 -15.11 2.22 8.23
N ARG A 305 -14.69 3.35 7.66
CA ARG A 305 -15.62 4.33 7.06
C ARG A 305 -15.57 4.18 5.55
N GLN A 306 -16.70 4.25 4.85
CA GLN A 306 -16.71 4.18 3.40
C GLN A 306 -16.85 5.58 2.80
N TRP A 307 -15.97 5.92 1.87
CA TRP A 307 -16.08 7.07 0.98
C TRP A 307 -16.49 6.58 -0.41
N SER A 308 -17.66 6.97 -0.89
CA SER A 308 -18.09 6.63 -2.25
C SER A 308 -17.74 7.79 -3.18
N SER A 309 -16.87 7.53 -4.15
CA SER A 309 -16.48 8.49 -5.20
C SER A 309 -17.05 8.03 -6.55
N PRO A 310 -17.17 8.92 -7.55
CA PRO A 310 -17.54 8.53 -8.92
C PRO A 310 -16.58 7.50 -9.54
N HIS A 311 -15.36 7.41 -9.02
CA HIS A 311 -14.30 6.51 -9.47
C HIS A 311 -14.31 5.14 -8.78
N GLY A 312 -15.10 4.96 -7.72
CA GLY A 312 -15.14 3.76 -6.91
C GLY A 312 -15.30 4.04 -5.41
N ASP A 313 -15.40 2.96 -4.64
CA ASP A 313 -15.54 2.98 -3.20
C ASP A 313 -14.18 2.87 -2.49
N VAL A 314 -13.87 3.84 -1.64
CA VAL A 314 -12.68 3.87 -0.80
C VAL A 314 -13.05 3.55 0.64
N MET A 315 -12.49 2.46 1.16
CA MET A 315 -12.63 2.04 2.55
C MET A 315 -11.54 2.71 3.39
N LEU A 316 -11.92 3.67 4.21
CA LEU A 316 -11.03 4.43 5.06
C LEU A 316 -10.69 3.64 6.34
N LEU A 317 -9.40 3.40 6.52
CA LEU A 317 -8.81 2.75 7.67
C LEU A 317 -7.90 3.75 8.38
N LYS A 318 -8.18 4.03 9.65
CA LYS A 318 -7.30 4.88 10.46
C LYS A 318 -6.15 4.03 10.98
N ASP A 319 -4.93 4.44 10.71
CA ASP A 319 -3.74 3.89 11.37
C ASP A 319 -3.12 4.91 12.31
N VAL A 320 -2.91 4.51 13.56
CA VAL A 320 -2.31 5.36 14.60
C VAL A 320 -0.78 5.41 14.52
N ASN A 321 -0.13 4.53 13.75
CA ASN A 321 1.32 4.52 13.55
C ASN A 321 1.77 5.58 12.52
N LEU A 322 0.88 6.04 11.65
CA LEU A 322 1.14 7.14 10.70
C LEU A 322 1.13 8.48 11.44
N THR A 323 2.25 8.81 12.09
CA THR A 323 2.39 9.97 12.99
C THR A 323 3.66 10.79 12.73
N GLY A 324 3.80 11.92 13.42
CA GLY A 324 4.93 12.83 13.28
C GLY A 324 4.79 13.81 12.12
N SER A 325 5.78 14.69 11.96
CA SER A 325 5.77 15.76 10.95
C SER A 325 5.80 15.25 9.51
N THR A 326 6.40 14.09 9.28
CA THR A 326 6.51 13.49 7.94
C THR A 326 5.34 12.55 7.66
N TYR A 327 5.23 11.44 8.42
CA TYR A 327 4.23 10.40 8.17
C TYR A 327 2.81 10.76 8.64
N GLY A 328 2.66 11.81 9.46
CA GLY A 328 1.36 12.34 9.84
C GLY A 328 0.55 12.90 8.66
N GLY A 329 1.18 13.20 7.53
CA GLY A 329 0.52 13.67 6.30
C GLY A 329 0.32 12.59 5.23
N TYR A 330 0.44 11.31 5.58
CA TYR A 330 0.39 10.20 4.61
C TYR A 330 -0.99 9.54 4.54
N GLY A 331 -1.40 9.20 3.32
CA GLY A 331 -2.49 8.28 3.02
C GLY A 331 -2.06 7.26 1.97
N ILE A 332 -2.15 5.98 2.30
CA ILE A 332 -1.70 4.86 1.47
C ILE A 332 -2.95 4.12 0.98
N CYS A 333 -3.22 4.20 -0.32
CA CYS A 333 -4.35 3.53 -0.96
C CYS A 333 -3.89 2.18 -1.52
N LEU A 334 -4.39 1.10 -0.94
CA LEU A 334 -4.07 -0.27 -1.31
C LEU A 334 -5.31 -1.03 -1.77
N GLU A 335 -5.13 -1.87 -2.79
CA GLU A 335 -6.08 -2.91 -3.14
C GLU A 335 -5.70 -4.19 -2.38
N LEU A 336 -6.33 -4.43 -1.22
CA LEU A 336 -5.93 -5.53 -0.32
C LEU A 336 -6.03 -6.93 -0.95
N GLU A 337 -6.85 -7.12 -1.98
CA GLU A 337 -6.96 -8.40 -2.70
C GLU A 337 -5.72 -8.67 -3.58
N GLU A 338 -4.98 -7.64 -3.92
CA GLU A 338 -3.72 -7.68 -4.68
C GLU A 338 -2.51 -7.58 -3.75
N CYS A 339 -2.73 -7.55 -2.44
CA CYS A 339 -1.69 -7.68 -1.43
C CYS A 339 -1.81 -9.05 -0.76
N ALA A 340 -0.71 -9.69 -0.40
CA ALA A 340 -0.74 -10.95 0.34
C ALA A 340 0.16 -10.92 1.58
N PHE A 341 -0.35 -11.53 2.65
CA PHE A 341 0.40 -11.84 3.86
C PHE A 341 1.15 -13.15 3.65
N ARG A 342 2.45 -13.08 3.39
CA ARG A 342 3.29 -14.26 3.17
C ARG A 342 3.88 -14.72 4.49
N TYR A 343 3.69 -15.98 4.84
CA TYR A 343 4.20 -16.52 6.10
C TYR A 343 4.86 -17.88 5.93
N MET A 344 6.00 -18.07 6.58
CA MET A 344 6.61 -19.39 6.74
C MET A 344 6.17 -20.00 8.09
N GLN A 345 6.12 -19.14 9.12
CA GLN A 345 5.58 -19.43 10.44
C GLN A 345 4.73 -18.22 10.84
N ASP A 346 3.46 -18.49 11.13
CA ASP A 346 2.55 -17.45 11.62
C ASP A 346 2.97 -16.96 13.02
N VAL A 347 2.31 -15.92 13.53
CA VAL A 347 2.54 -15.46 14.91
C VAL A 347 2.15 -16.57 15.89
N VAL A 348 3.15 -17.16 16.54
CA VAL A 348 2.96 -18.20 17.57
C VAL A 348 3.64 -17.81 18.87
N LEU A 349 3.02 -18.20 19.99
CA LEU A 349 3.60 -18.06 21.32
C LEU A 349 4.27 -19.37 21.73
N GLU A 350 5.59 -19.36 21.81
CA GLU A 350 6.38 -20.46 22.35
C GLU A 350 6.55 -20.25 23.86
N THR A 351 5.96 -21.14 24.66
CA THR A 351 6.00 -20.99 26.13
C THR A 351 7.16 -21.73 26.77
N ASN A 352 7.75 -21.14 27.81
CA ASN A 352 8.80 -21.74 28.64
C ASN A 352 10.03 -22.23 27.85
N VAL A 353 10.51 -21.41 26.92
CA VAL A 353 11.73 -21.63 26.12
C VAL A 353 12.96 -21.34 26.99
N GLN A 354 13.31 -22.24 27.91
CA GLN A 354 14.41 -22.02 28.86
C GLN A 354 15.10 -23.31 29.28
N ASN A 355 16.26 -23.19 29.91
CA ASN A 355 16.95 -24.34 30.48
C ASN A 355 16.25 -24.80 31.78
N PRO A 356 16.31 -26.10 32.12
CA PRO A 356 15.64 -26.64 33.32
C PRO A 356 16.09 -25.98 34.64
N ALA A 357 17.31 -25.45 34.70
CA ALA A 357 17.88 -24.79 35.88
C ALA A 357 17.46 -23.32 36.04
N ASP A 358 16.83 -22.71 35.03
CA ASP A 358 16.49 -21.30 35.06
C ASP A 358 15.30 -21.01 35.99
N LEU A 359 15.48 -20.04 36.90
CA LEU A 359 14.46 -19.59 37.86
C LEU A 359 13.57 -18.44 37.33
N PHE A 360 13.36 -18.41 36.02
CA PHE A 360 12.35 -17.56 35.37
C PHE A 360 11.38 -18.40 34.53
N TYR A 361 10.44 -17.75 33.86
CA TYR A 361 9.67 -18.23 32.73
C TYR A 361 10.04 -17.33 31.54
N LEU A 362 10.48 -17.94 30.44
CA LEU A 362 10.69 -17.24 29.16
C LEU A 362 9.66 -17.71 28.15
N ASP A 363 8.78 -16.83 27.73
CA ASP A 363 7.87 -17.07 26.60
C ASP A 363 8.30 -16.18 25.44
N VAL A 364 8.22 -16.66 24.21
CA VAL A 364 8.67 -15.90 23.04
C VAL A 364 7.57 -15.92 21.99
N TYR A 365 7.13 -14.74 21.56
CA TYR A 365 6.38 -14.64 20.31
C TYR A 365 7.36 -14.72 19.16
N THR A 366 7.14 -15.66 18.25
CA THR A 366 7.94 -15.84 17.03
C THR A 366 7.02 -15.74 15.82
N ALA A 367 7.43 -14.97 14.81
CA ALA A 367 6.75 -14.89 13.52
C ALA A 367 7.78 -14.80 12.39
N MET A 368 7.51 -15.47 11.27
CA MET A 368 8.32 -15.41 10.06
C MET A 368 7.41 -15.02 8.91
N VAL A 369 7.33 -13.71 8.65
CA VAL A 369 6.31 -13.12 7.77
C VAL A 369 6.91 -12.11 6.79
N GLY A 370 6.20 -11.83 5.70
CA GLY A 370 6.58 -10.86 4.69
C GLY A 370 5.36 -10.34 3.93
N PHE A 371 5.57 -9.25 3.20
CA PHE A 371 4.53 -8.56 2.45
C PHE A 371 4.68 -8.72 0.94
N GLU A 372 3.63 -9.11 0.26
CA GLU A 372 3.57 -9.22 -1.19
C GLU A 372 2.60 -8.17 -1.74
N LEU A 373 3.03 -7.42 -2.75
CA LEU A 373 2.23 -6.39 -3.40
C LEU A 373 2.33 -6.57 -4.91
N HIS A 374 1.20 -6.86 -5.53
CA HIS A 374 1.09 -7.03 -6.97
C HIS A 374 0.78 -5.70 -7.65
N ASN A 375 1.46 -5.43 -8.76
CA ASN A 375 1.26 -4.32 -9.69
C ASN A 375 1.11 -2.97 -8.99
N GLU A 376 2.21 -2.24 -8.83
CA GLU A 376 2.25 -0.93 -8.17
C GLU A 376 1.13 0.02 -8.64
N GLN A 377 0.83 0.03 -9.95
CA GLN A 377 -0.16 0.91 -10.57
C GLN A 377 -1.58 0.79 -10.00
N LYS A 378 -1.93 -0.34 -9.35
CA LYS A 378 -3.22 -0.55 -8.68
C LYS A 378 -3.30 0.16 -7.31
N HIS A 379 -2.17 0.60 -6.78
CA HIS A 379 -2.03 1.21 -5.46
C HIS A 379 -1.51 2.64 -5.61
N GLY A 380 -1.61 3.46 -4.58
CA GLY A 380 -1.06 4.81 -4.63
C GLY A 380 -0.84 5.43 -3.26
N VAL A 381 0.08 6.39 -3.20
CA VAL A 381 0.41 7.10 -1.95
C VAL A 381 0.18 8.59 -2.15
N MET A 382 -0.51 9.23 -1.20
CA MET A 382 -0.53 10.68 -1.06
C MET A 382 0.24 11.09 0.19
N TYR A 383 1.04 12.16 0.08
CA TYR A 383 1.90 12.62 1.16
C TYR A 383 1.99 14.14 1.23
N GLY A 384 2.55 14.66 2.33
CA GLY A 384 2.73 16.10 2.54
C GLY A 384 1.44 16.84 2.90
N ILE A 385 0.43 16.15 3.43
CA ILE A 385 -0.85 16.75 3.82
C ILE A 385 -0.70 17.42 5.19
N SER A 386 -1.06 18.71 5.29
CA SER A 386 -0.98 19.49 6.54
C SER A 386 -2.34 19.83 7.16
N GLY A 387 -3.45 19.57 6.45
CA GLY A 387 -4.81 19.79 6.93
C GLY A 387 -5.85 19.48 5.84
N GLY A 388 -7.13 19.76 6.09
CA GLY A 388 -8.20 19.63 5.09
C GLY A 388 -8.91 20.95 4.85
N SER A 389 -9.35 21.18 3.61
CA SER A 389 -10.23 22.29 3.24
C SER A 389 -11.48 21.77 2.54
N GLY A 390 -12.64 22.28 2.94
CA GLY A 390 -13.92 22.00 2.28
C GLY A 390 -14.16 22.81 1.00
N SER A 391 -13.30 23.79 0.71
CA SER A 391 -13.36 24.68 -0.45
C SER A 391 -13.12 23.96 -1.77
#